data_AF-A0A2G7G763-F1
#
_entry.id   AF-A0A2G7G763-F1
#
_cell.length_a   1.000
_cell.length_b   1.000
_cell.length_c   1.000
_cell.angle_alpha   90.00
_cell.angle_beta   90.00
_cell.angle_gamma   90.00
#
_symmetry.space_group_name_H-M   'P 1'
#
loop_
_entity.id
_entity.type
_entity.pdbx_description
1 polymer ?
#
loop_
_entity_poly.entity_id
_entity_poly.type
_entity_poly.pdbx_seq_one_letter_code
_entity_poly.pdbx_strand_id
1 'polypeptide(L)'
;MAGDTPTQEAERMREQIMDTLIQVGEMDDANEAGALDAIEMKDYQHLIKRLEELRILQYCIPEERQCDFERIYCRLKKHYRRGQYIDWIRVLLAYWLHHCLSSHLDQCSDYSLDMCLPKRVIDLSQYEHQNRTVKIVVDPDINAVYCALSYRWPRKHPIVLKRDNLEKLCEGVSARRLDPSIQDACEIAHALGIRYLWVDALCIIQPTDEDDADWCDQAPRMASIYGRALFTIAFIDGARLSEAAKERPFLYYMDSSIPMREGSTAETRFQWLMESGNDDFRPTGELDERGWTFQENFLSRRIVSVTRSGIYWDCLCDSASARRPVGVMGGVTPGKLRNIDNRRVRRLALAFKHGITDSAAYQLWRNVVEEYTRRIFTRGSDRIIALCGFVERIEAALHDKYDLGIWHKDALRCLVWSTQEPEVRRQADIDAPSWSWQQTRVPIDYQLPPGHLTPKIEYKAKVESVETKRLEYNIFTGRLTITGSVLHIQIKGDRIRPPVFIQNTMRIWNFRPDRLPIDDGRYKSLLLMRYDTEFPDVGHALILEPTGRAREFRRIGMFSFGEWITCLDSARRCKIHRTTKEIQCLGRIETIHII
;
A
#
# COMPACT_ATOMS: atom_id res chain seq x y z
N MET A 1 -18.04 -57.14 -39.86
CA MET A 1 -17.99 -56.67 -38.46
C MET A 1 -16.63 -57.00 -37.89
N ALA A 2 -15.74 -56.02 -37.90
CA ALA A 2 -14.64 -55.87 -36.96
C ALA A 2 -14.64 -54.36 -36.69
N GLY A 3 -14.94 -53.98 -35.45
CA GLY A 3 -15.07 -52.59 -35.02
C GLY A 3 -13.69 -51.98 -34.81
N ASP A 4 -13.55 -50.74 -35.24
CA ASP A 4 -12.37 -49.92 -35.00
C ASP A 4 -12.18 -49.71 -33.49
N THR A 5 -10.93 -49.82 -33.02
CA THR A 5 -10.61 -49.65 -31.59
C THR A 5 -10.61 -48.18 -31.17
N PRO A 6 -11.01 -47.84 -29.93
CA PRO A 6 -11.22 -46.47 -29.43
C PRO A 6 -10.01 -45.52 -29.54
N THR A 7 -8.82 -46.06 -29.80
CA THR A 7 -7.57 -45.29 -29.89
C THR A 7 -7.39 -44.61 -31.25
N GLN A 8 -7.93 -45.19 -32.32
CA GLN A 8 -7.76 -44.66 -33.69
C GLN A 8 -8.73 -43.52 -34.03
N GLU A 9 -9.87 -43.43 -33.33
CA GLU A 9 -10.84 -42.34 -33.47
C GLU A 9 -10.38 -41.09 -32.67
N ALA A 10 -9.69 -41.31 -31.53
CA ALA A 10 -9.08 -40.25 -30.73
C ALA A 10 -7.85 -39.62 -31.39
N GLU A 11 -7.01 -40.41 -32.09
CA GLU A 11 -5.89 -39.88 -32.87
C GLU A 11 -6.35 -39.07 -34.08
N ARG A 12 -7.43 -39.49 -34.75
CA ARG A 12 -8.04 -38.71 -35.85
C ARG A 12 -8.67 -37.39 -35.40
N MET A 13 -9.30 -37.34 -34.22
CA MET A 13 -9.78 -36.08 -33.63
C MET A 13 -8.64 -35.15 -33.21
N ARG A 14 -7.52 -35.71 -32.75
CA ARG A 14 -6.34 -34.93 -32.34
C ARG A 14 -5.62 -34.29 -33.54
N GLU A 15 -5.52 -35.00 -34.67
CA GLU A 15 -4.98 -34.44 -35.91
C GLU A 15 -5.91 -33.36 -36.50
N GLN A 16 -7.24 -33.54 -36.46
CA GLN A 16 -8.19 -32.51 -36.92
C GLN A 16 -8.17 -31.22 -36.08
N ILE A 17 -7.92 -31.31 -34.78
CA ILE A 17 -7.81 -30.13 -33.90
C ILE A 17 -6.49 -29.38 -34.14
N MET A 18 -5.39 -30.10 -34.42
CA MET A 18 -4.10 -29.48 -34.71
C MET A 18 -4.08 -28.80 -36.09
N ASP A 19 -4.73 -29.37 -37.11
CA ASP A 19 -4.84 -28.74 -38.43
C ASP A 19 -5.73 -27.48 -38.41
N THR A 20 -6.71 -27.42 -37.50
CA THR A 20 -7.56 -26.22 -37.30
C THR A 20 -6.81 -25.08 -36.60
N LEU A 21 -5.81 -25.40 -35.75
CA LEU A 21 -4.98 -24.42 -35.05
C LEU A 21 -3.83 -23.87 -35.90
N ILE A 22 -3.46 -24.57 -36.99
CA ILE A 22 -2.41 -24.14 -37.93
C ILE A 22 -2.93 -23.09 -38.94
N GLN A 23 -4.25 -22.93 -39.13
CA GLN A 23 -4.81 -21.93 -40.07
C GLN A 23 -5.12 -20.55 -39.48
N VAL A 24 -4.92 -20.32 -38.18
CA VAL A 24 -5.23 -19.01 -37.53
C VAL A 24 -3.95 -18.19 -37.24
N GLY A 25 -2.78 -18.70 -37.62
CA GLY A 25 -1.48 -18.13 -37.29
C GLY A 25 -0.61 -17.77 -38.49
N GLU A 26 -1.11 -17.00 -39.45
CA GLU A 26 -0.26 -16.26 -40.41
C GLU A 26 -0.83 -14.87 -40.66
N MET A 27 -0.27 -13.85 -39.99
CA MET A 27 0.08 -12.52 -40.52
C MET A 27 0.69 -11.67 -39.37
N ASP A 28 2.02 -11.55 -39.40
CA ASP A 28 2.94 -10.45 -39.00
C ASP A 28 2.50 -9.51 -37.84
N ASP A 29 3.27 -9.29 -36.76
CA ASP A 29 4.66 -8.83 -36.73
C ASP A 29 5.45 -9.41 -35.54
N ALA A 30 6.55 -10.11 -35.85
CA ALA A 30 7.65 -10.44 -34.95
C ALA A 30 8.71 -9.32 -35.05
N ASN A 31 9.34 -8.85 -33.98
CA ASN A 31 10.38 -9.56 -33.25
C ASN A 31 10.84 -8.69 -32.06
N GLU A 32 10.55 -9.14 -30.83
CA GLU A 32 11.37 -8.95 -29.60
C GLU A 32 10.71 -9.62 -28.38
N ALA A 33 9.42 -9.98 -28.44
CA ALA A 33 8.67 -10.59 -27.33
C ALA A 33 8.99 -12.08 -27.04
N GLY A 34 9.40 -12.86 -28.04
CA GLY A 34 9.48 -14.33 -27.92
C GLY A 34 10.58 -14.89 -26.99
N ALA A 35 11.58 -14.08 -26.62
CA ALA A 35 12.62 -14.50 -25.68
C ALA A 35 12.20 -14.30 -24.21
N LEU A 36 11.31 -13.34 -23.93
CA LEU A 36 10.81 -13.05 -22.59
C LEU A 36 9.74 -14.08 -22.16
N ASP A 37 8.81 -14.43 -23.06
CA ASP A 37 7.71 -15.36 -22.76
C ASP A 37 8.19 -16.78 -22.43
N ALA A 38 9.25 -17.26 -23.10
CA ALA A 38 9.79 -18.60 -22.88
C ALA A 38 10.59 -18.73 -21.56
N ILE A 39 11.10 -17.61 -21.02
CA ILE A 39 11.79 -17.56 -19.72
C ILE A 39 10.73 -17.48 -18.61
N GLU A 40 9.73 -16.60 -18.75
CA GLU A 40 8.66 -16.40 -17.77
C GLU A 40 7.80 -17.66 -17.57
N MET A 41 7.53 -18.42 -18.64
CA MET A 41 6.80 -19.69 -18.54
C MET A 41 7.61 -20.82 -17.87
N LYS A 42 8.95 -20.82 -18.02
CA LYS A 42 9.85 -21.76 -17.34
C LYS A 42 9.94 -21.48 -15.84
N ASP A 43 10.00 -20.21 -15.45
CA ASP A 43 10.08 -19.83 -14.05
C ASP A 43 8.76 -20.06 -13.30
N TYR A 44 7.62 -19.94 -13.99
CA TYR A 44 6.30 -20.38 -13.50
C TYR A 44 6.22 -21.88 -13.25
N GLN A 45 6.56 -22.68 -14.27
CA GLN A 45 6.56 -24.13 -14.14
C GLN A 45 7.54 -24.57 -13.06
N HIS A 46 8.67 -23.88 -12.89
CA HIS A 46 9.61 -24.12 -11.80
C HIS A 46 9.00 -23.81 -10.43
N LEU A 47 8.31 -22.68 -10.25
CA LEU A 47 7.66 -22.33 -8.99
C LEU A 47 6.54 -23.33 -8.63
N ILE A 48 5.64 -23.63 -9.57
CA ILE A 48 4.54 -24.59 -9.33
C ILE A 48 5.11 -25.98 -9.02
N LYS A 49 6.04 -26.48 -9.84
CA LYS A 49 6.72 -27.75 -9.59
C LYS A 49 7.39 -27.76 -8.22
N ARG A 50 8.05 -26.69 -7.82
CA ARG A 50 8.70 -26.58 -6.51
C ARG A 50 7.68 -26.52 -5.36
N LEU A 51 6.54 -25.86 -5.54
CA LEU A 51 5.45 -25.86 -4.55
C LEU A 51 4.74 -27.23 -4.47
N GLU A 52 4.66 -27.97 -5.58
CA GLU A 52 4.18 -29.36 -5.62
C GLU A 52 5.17 -30.33 -4.95
N GLU A 53 6.47 -30.20 -5.24
CA GLU A 53 7.56 -30.93 -4.58
C GLU A 53 7.57 -30.69 -3.07
N LEU A 54 7.33 -29.44 -2.65
CA LEU A 54 7.17 -29.06 -1.25
C LEU A 54 5.81 -29.48 -0.66
N ARG A 55 4.95 -30.17 -1.42
CA ARG A 55 3.62 -30.62 -1.02
C ARG A 55 2.67 -29.50 -0.59
N ILE A 56 2.96 -28.26 -0.96
CA ILE A 56 2.13 -27.08 -0.65
C ILE A 56 0.86 -27.12 -1.52
N LEU A 57 0.99 -27.56 -2.77
CA LEU A 57 -0.12 -27.69 -3.72
C LEU A 57 -0.76 -29.09 -3.76
N GLN A 58 -0.32 -30.06 -2.94
CA GLN A 58 -0.93 -31.41 -2.93
C GLN A 58 -2.41 -31.43 -2.48
N TYR A 59 -2.86 -30.31 -1.90
CA TYR A 59 -4.24 -30.07 -1.52
C TYR A 59 -5.01 -29.19 -2.52
N CYS A 60 -4.32 -28.69 -3.55
CA CYS A 60 -4.89 -27.98 -4.68
C CYS A 60 -5.44 -29.00 -5.68
N ILE A 61 -6.58 -28.67 -6.27
CA ILE A 61 -7.32 -29.56 -7.16
C ILE A 61 -6.51 -29.68 -8.47
N PRO A 62 -6.34 -30.89 -9.04
CA PRO A 62 -5.62 -31.08 -10.31
C PRO A 62 -6.16 -30.16 -11.42
N GLU A 63 -5.27 -29.66 -12.28
CA GLU A 63 -5.54 -28.68 -13.36
C GLU A 63 -6.77 -29.03 -14.22
N GLU A 64 -7.03 -30.32 -14.43
CA GLU A 64 -8.19 -30.81 -15.19
C GLU A 64 -9.56 -30.56 -14.51
N ARG A 65 -9.60 -29.94 -13.33
CA ARG A 65 -10.82 -29.77 -12.50
C ARG A 65 -10.97 -28.41 -11.81
N GLN A 66 -10.35 -27.35 -12.34
CA GLN A 66 -10.46 -25.99 -11.79
C GLN A 66 -11.89 -25.40 -11.82
N CYS A 67 -12.85 -25.99 -12.55
CA CYS A 67 -14.16 -25.37 -12.80
C CYS A 67 -15.30 -25.65 -11.81
N ASP A 68 -15.19 -26.55 -10.82
CA ASP A 68 -16.34 -26.80 -9.92
C ASP A 68 -16.22 -26.03 -8.60
N PHE A 69 -16.53 -24.73 -8.61
CA PHE A 69 -16.83 -23.96 -7.38
C PHE A 69 -17.78 -24.77 -6.46
N GLU A 70 -18.75 -25.47 -7.04
CA GLU A 70 -19.69 -26.36 -6.35
C GLU A 70 -19.03 -27.52 -5.60
N ARG A 71 -17.93 -28.09 -6.11
CA ARG A 71 -17.18 -29.16 -5.43
C ARG A 71 -16.31 -28.62 -4.30
N ILE A 72 -15.62 -27.50 -4.53
CA ILE A 72 -14.87 -26.78 -3.49
C ILE A 72 -15.82 -26.40 -2.37
N TYR A 73 -16.97 -25.83 -2.73
CA TYR A 73 -18.08 -25.51 -1.86
C TYR A 73 -18.56 -26.69 -1.02
N CYS A 74 -18.85 -27.83 -1.66
CA CYS A 74 -19.31 -29.03 -0.95
C CYS A 74 -18.28 -29.56 0.06
N ARG A 75 -16.98 -29.50 -0.28
CA ARG A 75 -15.89 -29.88 0.64
C ARG A 75 -15.79 -28.90 1.81
N LEU A 76 -15.74 -27.59 1.53
CA LEU A 76 -15.70 -26.53 2.55
C LEU A 76 -16.86 -26.65 3.53
N LYS A 77 -18.08 -26.82 3.03
CA LYS A 77 -19.31 -27.00 3.81
C LYS A 77 -19.29 -28.25 4.69
N LYS A 78 -18.70 -29.35 4.21
CA LYS A 78 -18.58 -30.62 4.95
C LYS A 78 -17.63 -30.51 6.14
N HIS A 79 -16.45 -29.89 5.97
CA HIS A 79 -15.48 -29.72 7.06
C HIS A 79 -15.99 -28.74 8.13
N TYR A 80 -16.57 -27.62 7.70
CA TYR A 80 -17.18 -26.65 8.62
C TYR A 80 -18.27 -27.29 9.50
N ARG A 81 -19.20 -28.06 8.91
CA ARG A 81 -20.28 -28.76 9.65
C ARG A 81 -19.78 -29.77 10.68
N ARG A 82 -18.55 -30.29 10.53
CA ARG A 82 -17.94 -31.27 11.44
C ARG A 82 -17.16 -30.61 12.59
N GLY A 83 -17.16 -29.28 12.69
CA GLY A 83 -16.37 -28.54 13.68
C GLY A 83 -14.87 -28.53 13.40
N GLN A 84 -14.45 -28.96 12.20
CA GLN A 84 -13.05 -28.99 11.76
C GLN A 84 -12.69 -27.67 11.07
N TYR A 85 -12.65 -26.59 11.84
CA TYR A 85 -12.44 -25.25 11.29
C TYR A 85 -11.08 -25.10 10.60
N ILE A 86 -10.02 -25.73 11.13
CA ILE A 86 -8.68 -25.62 10.53
C ILE A 86 -8.61 -26.26 9.13
N ASP A 87 -9.31 -27.38 8.91
CA ASP A 87 -9.41 -28.01 7.59
C ASP A 87 -10.14 -27.11 6.59
N TRP A 88 -11.19 -26.42 7.05
CA TRP A 88 -11.93 -25.46 6.24
C TRP A 88 -11.03 -24.28 5.82
N ILE A 89 -10.28 -23.70 6.76
CA ILE A 89 -9.34 -22.60 6.49
C ILE A 89 -8.26 -23.05 5.52
N ARG A 90 -7.69 -24.25 5.74
CA ARG A 90 -6.69 -24.83 4.85
C ARG A 90 -7.19 -24.88 3.40
N VAL A 91 -8.37 -25.44 3.17
CA VAL A 91 -8.92 -25.56 1.81
C VAL A 91 -9.18 -24.18 1.19
N LEU A 92 -9.69 -23.23 1.97
CA LEU A 92 -9.96 -21.87 1.52
C LEU A 92 -8.68 -21.13 1.10
N LEU A 93 -7.67 -21.13 1.97
CA LEU A 93 -6.39 -20.46 1.70
C LEU A 93 -5.62 -21.14 0.57
N ALA A 94 -5.64 -22.48 0.49
CA ALA A 94 -5.03 -23.22 -0.61
C ALA A 94 -5.68 -22.88 -1.96
N TYR A 95 -7.00 -22.70 -1.99
CA TYR A 95 -7.72 -22.27 -3.18
C TYR A 95 -7.27 -20.87 -3.63
N TRP A 96 -7.27 -19.88 -2.73
CA TRP A 96 -6.85 -18.52 -3.07
C TRP A 96 -5.40 -18.43 -3.49
N LEU A 97 -4.52 -19.13 -2.79
CA LEU A 97 -3.10 -19.18 -3.13
C LEU A 97 -2.89 -19.80 -4.51
N HIS A 98 -3.55 -20.93 -4.79
CA HIS A 98 -3.47 -21.58 -6.09
C HIS A 98 -4.01 -20.70 -7.20
N HIS A 99 -5.22 -20.13 -7.04
CA HIS A 99 -5.81 -19.23 -8.03
C HIS A 99 -4.91 -18.02 -8.30
N CYS A 100 -4.35 -17.42 -7.25
CA CYS A 100 -3.44 -16.30 -7.41
C CYS A 100 -2.15 -16.70 -8.14
N LEU A 101 -1.59 -17.87 -7.84
CA LEU A 101 -0.36 -18.34 -8.47
C LEU A 101 -0.58 -18.77 -9.92
N SER A 102 -1.72 -19.38 -10.25
CA SER A 102 -2.00 -19.91 -11.58
C SER A 102 -2.64 -18.90 -12.54
N SER A 103 -3.45 -17.96 -12.03
CA SER A 103 -4.21 -17.02 -12.85
C SER A 103 -3.63 -15.61 -12.89
N HIS A 104 -2.68 -15.25 -12.01
CA HIS A 104 -2.12 -13.89 -11.92
C HIS A 104 -0.61 -13.83 -12.18
N LEU A 105 -0.12 -14.60 -13.15
CA LEU A 105 1.30 -14.84 -13.45
C LEU A 105 2.10 -13.52 -13.54
N ASP A 106 1.70 -12.58 -14.40
CA ASP A 106 2.50 -11.39 -14.69
C ASP A 106 2.46 -10.30 -13.61
N GLN A 107 1.56 -10.44 -12.62
CA GLN A 107 1.20 -9.36 -11.70
C GLN A 107 1.38 -9.74 -10.23
N CYS A 108 1.23 -11.03 -9.89
CA CYS A 108 1.41 -11.55 -8.53
C CYS A 108 2.60 -12.52 -8.41
N SER A 109 3.18 -12.94 -9.52
CA SER A 109 4.17 -14.01 -9.58
C SER A 109 5.43 -13.53 -10.29
N ASP A 110 6.07 -12.47 -9.78
CA ASP A 110 7.45 -12.20 -10.19
C ASP A 110 8.31 -13.38 -9.68
N TYR A 111 8.67 -14.26 -10.61
CA TYR A 111 9.29 -15.57 -10.38
C TYR A 111 10.75 -15.50 -9.95
N SER A 112 11.31 -14.30 -9.85
CA SER A 112 12.48 -14.04 -9.03
C SER A 112 12.11 -14.07 -7.53
N LEU A 113 11.38 -15.10 -7.09
CA LEU A 113 11.46 -15.53 -5.70
C LEU A 113 12.90 -16.01 -5.52
N ASP A 114 13.79 -15.05 -5.27
CA ASP A 114 15.01 -15.26 -4.53
C ASP A 114 14.52 -15.81 -3.19
N MET A 115 14.32 -17.13 -3.14
CA MET A 115 13.79 -17.91 -2.00
C MET A 115 14.75 -17.91 -0.81
N CYS A 116 15.63 -16.91 -0.77
CA CYS A 116 16.49 -16.59 0.33
C CYS A 116 15.61 -16.25 1.52
N LEU A 117 15.72 -17.09 2.53
CA LEU A 117 15.06 -16.90 3.80
C LEU A 117 15.68 -15.68 4.51
N PRO A 118 14.90 -14.97 5.35
CA PRO A 118 15.45 -13.96 6.23
C PRO A 118 16.57 -14.53 7.13
N LYS A 119 17.40 -13.63 7.68
CA LYS A 119 18.49 -13.94 8.63
C LYS A 119 18.08 -14.94 9.71
N ARG A 120 16.83 -14.85 10.17
CA ARG A 120 16.24 -15.83 11.10
C ARG A 120 14.81 -16.16 10.71
N VAL A 121 14.43 -17.42 10.88
CA VAL A 121 13.06 -17.93 10.69
C VAL A 121 12.71 -18.96 11.75
N ILE A 122 11.42 -19.14 11.99
CA ILE A 122 10.88 -20.23 12.81
C ILE A 122 10.72 -21.46 11.90
N ASP A 123 11.31 -22.59 12.30
CA ASP A 123 11.15 -23.90 11.67
C ASP A 123 10.04 -24.71 12.35
N LEU A 124 9.06 -25.12 11.53
CA LEU A 124 7.89 -25.92 11.91
C LEU A 124 8.03 -27.41 11.59
N SER A 125 9.22 -27.90 11.22
CA SER A 125 9.47 -29.33 10.92
C SER A 125 9.08 -30.29 12.05
N GLN A 126 9.06 -29.80 13.29
CA GLN A 126 8.74 -30.55 14.50
C GLN A 126 7.35 -30.21 15.09
N TYR A 127 6.49 -29.55 14.32
CA TYR A 127 5.19 -29.07 14.79
C TYR A 127 4.15 -30.20 14.96
N GLU A 128 4.28 -31.32 14.23
CA GLU A 128 3.39 -32.48 14.35
C GLU A 128 3.62 -33.32 15.62
N HIS A 129 4.77 -33.17 16.29
CA HIS A 129 5.05 -33.90 17.52
C HIS A 129 4.10 -33.48 18.66
N GLN A 130 3.91 -34.35 19.65
CA GLN A 130 2.98 -34.16 20.78
C GLN A 130 3.10 -32.77 21.45
N ASN A 131 4.31 -32.18 21.43
CA ASN A 131 4.61 -30.90 22.08
C ASN A 131 4.52 -29.66 21.16
N ARG A 132 4.25 -29.82 19.85
CA ARG A 132 4.25 -28.75 18.83
C ARG A 132 5.51 -27.87 18.94
N THR A 133 6.67 -28.49 18.80
CA THR A 133 7.95 -27.81 19.03
C THR A 133 8.30 -26.95 17.81
N VAL A 134 8.74 -25.72 18.06
CA VAL A 134 9.28 -24.82 17.04
C VAL A 134 10.68 -24.38 17.41
N LYS A 135 11.51 -24.08 16.40
CA LYS A 135 12.92 -23.70 16.58
C LYS A 135 13.24 -22.46 15.78
N ILE A 136 14.14 -21.63 16.28
CA ILE A 136 14.73 -20.55 15.47
C ILE A 136 15.92 -21.11 14.70
N VAL A 137 15.91 -20.92 13.39
CA VAL A 137 17.07 -21.18 12.52
C VAL A 137 17.72 -19.84 12.20
N VAL A 138 19.04 -19.76 12.36
CA VAL A 138 19.87 -18.58 12.08
C VAL A 138 20.66 -18.82 10.80
N ASP A 139 20.71 -17.81 9.94
CA ASP A 139 21.39 -17.79 8.65
C ASP A 139 21.19 -19.09 7.84
N PRO A 140 19.93 -19.45 7.55
CA PRO A 140 19.63 -20.66 6.81
C PRO A 140 20.20 -20.60 5.38
N ASP A 141 21.17 -21.46 5.08
CA ASP A 141 21.78 -21.59 3.75
C ASP A 141 20.93 -22.48 2.81
N ILE A 142 19.64 -22.14 2.69
CA ILE A 142 18.69 -22.86 1.86
C ILE A 142 17.69 -21.91 1.20
N ASN A 143 17.29 -22.28 -0.02
CA ASN A 143 16.21 -21.61 -0.73
C ASN A 143 14.87 -22.28 -0.42
N ALA A 144 14.01 -21.59 0.34
CA ALA A 144 12.70 -22.08 0.72
C ALA A 144 11.65 -20.95 0.83
N VAL A 145 10.38 -21.34 0.72
CA VAL A 145 9.26 -20.43 0.94
C VAL A 145 8.95 -20.28 2.43
N TYR A 146 8.46 -19.11 2.80
CA TYR A 146 8.02 -18.80 4.16
C TYR A 146 6.79 -17.89 4.16
N CYS A 147 6.08 -17.87 5.28
CA CYS A 147 5.06 -16.88 5.57
C CYS A 147 5.62 -15.84 6.54
N ALA A 148 5.10 -14.60 6.50
CA ALA A 148 5.37 -13.61 7.53
C ALA A 148 4.13 -13.38 8.40
N LEU A 149 4.34 -12.98 9.65
CA LEU A 149 3.27 -12.59 10.58
C LEU A 149 3.24 -11.07 10.77
N SER A 150 2.04 -10.50 10.73
CA SER A 150 1.72 -9.12 11.08
C SER A 150 0.66 -9.15 12.18
N TYR A 151 0.99 -8.63 13.35
CA TYR A 151 0.09 -8.64 14.50
C TYR A 151 0.47 -7.55 15.50
N ARG A 152 -0.47 -7.21 16.37
CA ARG A 152 -0.20 -6.30 17.48
C ARG A 152 0.41 -7.09 18.63
N TRP A 153 1.57 -6.65 19.09
CA TRP A 153 2.19 -7.24 20.26
C TRP A 153 1.30 -7.01 21.50
N PRO A 154 1.05 -8.04 22.32
CA PRO A 154 0.40 -7.83 23.60
C PRO A 154 1.27 -6.95 24.51
N ARG A 155 0.64 -6.30 25.49
CA ARG A 155 1.37 -5.48 26.50
C ARG A 155 2.46 -6.26 27.22
N LYS A 156 2.24 -7.55 27.47
CA LYS A 156 3.23 -8.46 28.05
C LYS A 156 3.44 -9.61 27.07
N HIS A 157 4.47 -9.48 26.23
CA HIS A 157 4.81 -10.51 25.26
C HIS A 157 5.40 -11.74 25.97
N PRO A 158 4.83 -12.96 25.79
CA PRO A 158 5.27 -14.13 26.54
C PRO A 158 6.74 -14.50 26.33
N ILE A 159 7.18 -14.50 25.07
CA ILE A 159 8.55 -14.82 24.65
C ILE A 159 8.90 -13.88 23.50
N VAL A 160 10.02 -13.17 23.62
CA VAL A 160 10.65 -12.41 22.54
C VAL A 160 12.09 -12.84 22.40
N LEU A 161 12.67 -12.74 21.21
CA LEU A 161 14.06 -13.07 20.98
C LEU A 161 14.97 -12.01 21.61
N LYS A 162 15.88 -12.47 22.45
CA LYS A 162 16.93 -11.70 23.09
C LYS A 162 18.25 -12.43 22.91
N ARG A 163 19.38 -11.72 23.06
CA ARG A 163 20.71 -12.34 22.97
C ARG A 163 20.87 -13.52 23.95
N ASP A 164 20.38 -13.35 25.18
CA ASP A 164 20.49 -14.34 26.26
C ASP A 164 19.63 -15.60 26.07
N ASN A 165 18.62 -15.56 25.19
CA ASN A 165 17.71 -16.69 24.97
C ASN A 165 17.76 -17.28 23.56
N LEU A 166 18.62 -16.75 22.69
CA LEU A 166 18.77 -17.21 21.31
C LEU A 166 19.10 -18.70 21.22
N GLU A 167 20.15 -19.15 21.93
CA GLU A 167 20.60 -20.55 21.92
C GLU A 167 19.46 -21.49 22.32
N LYS A 168 18.74 -21.15 23.39
CA LYS A 168 17.60 -21.93 23.88
C LYS A 168 16.44 -21.99 22.88
N LEU A 169 16.20 -20.91 22.13
CA LEU A 169 15.16 -20.90 21.10
C LEU A 169 15.60 -21.66 19.82
N CYS A 170 16.90 -21.77 19.56
CA CYS A 170 17.45 -22.66 18.53
C CYS A 170 17.32 -24.14 18.90
N GLU A 171 17.47 -24.50 20.19
CA GLU A 171 17.21 -25.86 20.68
C GLU A 171 15.72 -26.25 20.54
N GLY A 172 14.83 -25.29 20.80
CA GLY A 172 13.40 -25.37 20.53
C GLY A 172 12.53 -25.07 21.73
N VAL A 173 11.30 -24.62 21.44
CA VAL A 173 10.30 -24.29 22.44
C VAL A 173 8.93 -24.84 22.01
N SER A 174 8.12 -25.26 22.98
CA SER A 174 6.73 -25.62 22.67
C SER A 174 5.97 -24.37 22.20
N ALA A 175 5.29 -24.49 21.05
CA ALA A 175 4.46 -23.41 20.50
C ALA A 175 3.41 -22.91 21.49
N ARG A 176 2.93 -23.77 22.41
CA ARG A 176 1.95 -23.41 23.46
C ARG A 176 2.42 -22.30 24.40
N ARG A 177 3.74 -22.05 24.47
CA ARG A 177 4.34 -20.99 25.29
C ARG A 177 4.44 -19.64 24.56
N LEU A 178 4.18 -19.63 23.25
CA LEU A 178 4.25 -18.43 22.42
C LEU A 178 2.98 -17.59 22.58
N ASP A 179 3.02 -16.36 22.06
CA ASP A 179 1.83 -15.54 21.95
C ASP A 179 0.73 -16.29 21.16
N PRO A 180 -0.54 -16.20 21.57
CA PRO A 180 -1.62 -16.89 20.88
C PRO A 180 -1.64 -16.59 19.36
N SER A 181 -1.39 -15.37 18.90
CA SER A 181 -1.41 -15.04 17.46
C SER A 181 -0.28 -15.73 16.71
N ILE A 182 0.88 -15.91 17.35
CA ILE A 182 1.97 -16.72 16.80
C ILE A 182 1.54 -18.19 16.71
N GLN A 183 0.84 -18.72 17.71
CA GLN A 183 0.32 -20.10 17.69
C GLN A 183 -0.63 -20.34 16.51
N ASP A 184 -1.58 -19.43 16.30
CA ASP A 184 -2.52 -19.52 15.17
C ASP A 184 -1.79 -19.37 13.82
N ALA A 185 -0.77 -18.52 13.75
CA ALA A 185 0.07 -18.38 12.55
C ALA A 185 0.84 -19.67 12.23
N CYS A 186 1.41 -20.32 13.25
CA CYS A 186 2.05 -21.63 13.09
C CYS A 186 1.05 -22.68 12.60
N GLU A 187 -0.19 -22.65 13.11
CA GLU A 187 -1.24 -23.59 12.69
C GLU A 187 -1.65 -23.37 11.23
N ILE A 188 -1.80 -22.12 10.78
CA ILE A 188 -2.07 -21.79 9.36
C ILE A 188 -0.92 -22.25 8.47
N ALA A 189 0.32 -21.87 8.80
CA ALA A 189 1.49 -22.20 7.99
C ALA A 189 1.68 -23.72 7.88
N HIS A 190 1.61 -24.42 9.02
CA HIS A 190 1.72 -25.87 9.06
C HIS A 190 0.60 -26.57 8.28
N ALA A 191 -0.65 -26.12 8.43
CA ALA A 191 -1.79 -26.69 7.70
C ALA A 191 -1.63 -26.58 6.17
N LEU A 192 -0.96 -25.54 5.68
CA LEU A 192 -0.66 -25.33 4.26
C LEU A 192 0.65 -26.00 3.79
N GLY A 193 1.33 -26.75 4.67
CA GLY A 193 2.60 -27.41 4.35
C GLY A 193 3.79 -26.45 4.29
N ILE A 194 3.68 -25.25 4.85
CA ILE A 194 4.73 -24.23 4.84
C ILE A 194 5.59 -24.40 6.09
N ARG A 195 6.86 -24.75 5.88
CA ARG A 195 7.80 -25.07 6.97
C ARG A 195 8.28 -23.85 7.74
N TYR A 196 8.46 -22.72 7.07
CA TYR A 196 9.11 -21.55 7.66
C TYR A 196 8.12 -20.41 7.90
N LEU A 197 8.20 -19.82 9.09
CA LEU A 197 7.42 -18.65 9.49
C LEU A 197 8.36 -17.57 10.01
N TRP A 198 8.17 -16.34 9.56
CA TRP A 198 8.88 -15.17 10.08
C TRP A 198 7.97 -14.36 10.99
N VAL A 199 8.48 -14.04 12.19
CA VAL A 199 7.78 -13.23 13.20
C VAL A 199 8.78 -12.24 13.79
N ASP A 200 8.52 -10.94 13.69
CA ASP A 200 9.39 -9.87 14.18
C ASP A 200 9.87 -10.10 15.63
N ALA A 201 8.95 -10.46 16.53
CA ALA A 201 9.21 -10.72 17.94
C ALA A 201 10.18 -11.88 18.20
N LEU A 202 10.30 -12.82 17.27
CA LEU A 202 11.11 -14.04 17.40
C LEU A 202 12.23 -14.15 16.36
N CYS A 203 12.28 -13.28 15.36
CA CYS A 203 13.27 -13.29 14.28
C CYS A 203 14.16 -12.04 14.28
N ILE A 204 13.88 -11.08 15.15
CA ILE A 204 14.73 -9.91 15.43
C ILE A 204 15.15 -9.98 16.90
N ILE A 205 16.44 -9.80 17.19
CA ILE A 205 16.90 -9.64 18.56
C ILE A 205 16.43 -8.27 19.04
N GLN A 206 15.61 -8.29 20.10
CA GLN A 206 14.98 -7.07 20.57
C GLN A 206 16.00 -6.13 21.21
N PRO A 207 15.95 -4.82 20.86
CA PRO A 207 16.94 -3.87 21.34
C PRO A 207 16.82 -3.68 22.85
N THR A 208 17.95 -3.40 23.47
CA THR A 208 18.08 -2.92 24.85
C THR A 208 18.61 -1.48 24.82
N ASP A 209 18.68 -0.81 25.97
CA ASP A 209 19.25 0.54 26.04
C ASP A 209 20.75 0.57 25.67
N GLU A 210 21.44 -0.58 25.73
CA GLU A 210 22.88 -0.72 25.48
C GLU A 210 23.19 -1.27 24.08
N ASP A 211 22.22 -1.91 23.42
CA ASP A 211 22.43 -2.58 22.15
C ASP A 211 21.16 -2.68 21.32
N ASP A 212 21.22 -2.10 20.12
CA ASP A 212 20.19 -2.14 19.09
C ASP A 212 20.72 -2.61 17.73
N ALA A 213 21.94 -3.18 17.68
CA ALA A 213 22.65 -3.45 16.44
C ALA A 213 21.87 -4.37 15.48
N ASP A 214 21.22 -5.40 16.03
CA ASP A 214 20.43 -6.32 15.22
C ASP A 214 19.13 -5.68 14.71
N TRP A 215 18.51 -4.82 15.50
CA TRP A 215 17.36 -4.03 15.05
C TRP A 215 17.77 -3.07 13.91
N CYS A 216 18.92 -2.41 14.03
CA CYS A 216 19.46 -1.52 13.01
C CYS A 216 19.77 -2.25 11.69
N ASP A 217 20.15 -3.53 11.72
CA ASP A 217 20.35 -4.37 10.53
C ASP A 217 19.02 -4.90 9.95
N GLN A 218 18.07 -5.29 10.80
CA GLN A 218 16.83 -5.94 10.37
C GLN A 218 15.72 -4.95 9.97
N ALA A 219 15.61 -3.80 10.64
CA ALA A 219 14.55 -2.82 10.35
C ALA A 219 14.58 -2.31 8.90
N PRO A 220 15.74 -1.96 8.30
CA PRO A 220 15.79 -1.60 6.89
C PRO A 220 15.39 -2.73 5.94
N ARG A 221 15.53 -4.00 6.38
CA ARG A 221 15.22 -5.19 5.57
C ARG A 221 13.75 -5.59 5.62
N MET A 222 12.93 -5.03 6.52
CA MET A 222 11.51 -5.40 6.67
C MET A 222 10.75 -5.37 5.35
N ALA A 223 11.00 -4.34 4.53
CA ALA A 223 10.46 -4.24 3.17
C ALA A 223 10.72 -5.50 2.31
N SER A 224 11.95 -6.00 2.33
CA SER A 224 12.35 -7.22 1.61
C SER A 224 11.74 -8.48 2.22
N ILE A 225 11.66 -8.56 3.55
CA ILE A 225 11.09 -9.70 4.28
C ILE A 225 9.60 -9.86 3.91
N TYR A 226 8.78 -8.84 4.14
CA TYR A 226 7.35 -8.93 3.79
C TYR A 226 7.13 -9.08 2.28
N GLY A 227 7.98 -8.45 1.45
CA GLY A 227 7.87 -8.55 -0.01
C GLY A 227 8.29 -9.87 -0.64
N ARG A 228 9.07 -10.69 0.07
CA ARG A 228 9.51 -12.02 -0.37
C ARG A 228 8.70 -13.16 0.25
N ALA A 229 7.94 -12.90 1.32
CA ALA A 229 7.04 -13.89 1.91
C ALA A 229 6.01 -14.37 0.88
N LEU A 230 5.68 -15.67 0.92
CA LEU A 230 4.66 -16.27 0.04
C LEU A 230 3.32 -15.56 0.21
N PHE A 231 2.96 -15.31 1.47
CA PHE A 231 1.93 -14.39 1.93
C PHE A 231 2.19 -13.97 3.38
N THR A 232 1.59 -12.85 3.77
CA THR A 232 1.61 -12.33 5.14
C THR A 232 0.30 -12.63 5.83
N ILE A 233 0.35 -13.19 7.04
CA ILE A 233 -0.81 -13.41 7.90
C ILE A 233 -0.97 -12.19 8.80
N ALA A 234 -2.10 -11.49 8.72
CA ALA A 234 -2.39 -10.29 9.48
C ALA A 234 -3.52 -10.53 10.49
N PHE A 235 -3.23 -10.53 11.80
CA PHE A 235 -4.25 -10.64 12.85
C PHE A 235 -4.72 -9.27 13.32
N ILE A 236 -6.01 -9.00 13.16
CA ILE A 236 -6.61 -7.67 13.35
C ILE A 236 -7.33 -7.63 14.69
N ASP A 237 -7.08 -6.60 15.49
CA ASP A 237 -7.72 -6.39 16.81
C ASP A 237 -7.62 -7.59 17.76
N GLY A 238 -6.48 -8.30 17.68
CA GLY A 238 -6.22 -9.50 18.47
C GLY A 238 -7.17 -10.66 18.15
N ALA A 239 -7.81 -10.67 16.97
CA ALA A 239 -8.69 -11.74 16.54
C ALA A 239 -7.99 -13.11 16.61
N ARG A 240 -8.75 -14.13 16.99
CA ARG A 240 -8.30 -15.52 16.98
C ARG A 240 -8.80 -16.23 15.73
N LEU A 241 -8.03 -17.21 15.26
CA LEU A 241 -8.43 -18.06 14.15
C LEU A 241 -9.76 -18.78 14.44
N SER A 242 -9.91 -19.25 15.67
CA SER A 242 -11.12 -19.92 16.15
C SER A 242 -12.34 -18.99 16.24
N GLU A 243 -12.14 -17.67 16.33
CA GLU A 243 -13.23 -16.67 16.26
C GLU A 243 -13.60 -16.37 14.82
N ALA A 244 -12.59 -16.09 13.99
CA ALA A 244 -12.77 -15.83 12.56
C ALA A 244 -13.47 -17.00 11.84
N ALA A 245 -13.27 -18.22 12.32
CA ALA A 245 -13.91 -19.41 11.76
C ALA A 245 -15.32 -19.69 12.31
N LYS A 246 -15.82 -18.94 13.29
CA LYS A 246 -17.24 -19.03 13.72
C LYS A 246 -18.17 -18.39 12.70
N GLU A 247 -17.66 -17.41 11.97
CA GLU A 247 -18.37 -16.76 10.89
C GLU A 247 -18.76 -17.79 9.84
N ARG A 248 -20.06 -17.87 9.59
CA ARG A 248 -20.59 -18.79 8.58
C ARG A 248 -20.19 -18.21 7.23
N PRO A 249 -19.58 -19.00 6.33
CA PRO A 249 -19.49 -18.59 4.94
C PRO A 249 -20.88 -18.14 4.48
N PHE A 250 -20.97 -16.99 3.83
CA PHE A 250 -22.20 -16.49 3.22
C PHE A 250 -22.50 -17.35 1.98
N LEU A 251 -22.92 -18.58 2.27
CA LEU A 251 -23.27 -19.61 1.31
C LEU A 251 -24.75 -19.97 1.47
N TYR A 252 -25.55 -18.96 1.81
CA TYR A 252 -27.01 -19.00 1.85
C TYR A 252 -27.54 -17.96 0.84
N TYR A 253 -28.46 -18.41 -0.01
CA TYR A 253 -29.25 -17.67 -1.02
C TYR A 253 -28.55 -17.18 -2.29
N MET A 254 -28.22 -18.11 -3.17
CA MET A 254 -28.83 -18.08 -4.51
C MET A 254 -29.64 -19.36 -4.63
N ASP A 255 -30.79 -19.40 -3.97
CA ASP A 255 -31.82 -20.34 -4.42
C ASP A 255 -32.23 -19.84 -5.82
N SER A 256 -32.08 -20.70 -6.82
CA SER A 256 -32.47 -20.45 -8.21
C SER A 256 -33.97 -20.15 -8.38
N SER A 257 -34.73 -20.09 -7.27
CA SER A 257 -36.16 -19.78 -7.20
C SER A 257 -36.49 -18.28 -7.15
N ILE A 258 -35.52 -17.37 -6.98
CA ILE A 258 -35.79 -15.92 -6.97
C ILE A 258 -35.72 -15.38 -8.41
N PRO A 259 -36.83 -14.91 -9.01
CA PRO A 259 -36.82 -14.45 -10.41
C PRO A 259 -36.01 -13.15 -10.51
N MET A 260 -34.92 -13.18 -11.26
CA MET A 260 -34.27 -11.95 -11.72
C MET A 260 -35.20 -11.24 -12.73
N ARG A 261 -35.39 -9.92 -12.58
CA ARG A 261 -36.00 -9.12 -13.65
C ARG A 261 -35.04 -9.06 -14.85
N GLU A 262 -35.53 -9.41 -16.03
CA GLU A 262 -34.85 -9.16 -17.30
C GLU A 262 -34.44 -7.68 -17.40
N GLY A 263 -33.20 -7.42 -17.81
CA GLY A 263 -32.66 -6.06 -17.97
C GLY A 263 -31.93 -5.46 -16.76
N SER A 264 -31.63 -6.24 -15.71
CA SER A 264 -30.85 -5.76 -14.56
C SER A 264 -29.38 -5.48 -14.93
N THR A 265 -28.91 -4.25 -14.68
CA THR A 265 -27.52 -3.82 -14.94
C THR A 265 -26.57 -4.24 -13.81
N ALA A 266 -25.26 -4.14 -14.03
CA ALA A 266 -24.24 -4.39 -13.01
C ALA A 266 -24.41 -3.47 -11.78
N GLU A 267 -24.74 -2.18 -11.99
CA GLU A 267 -25.10 -1.24 -10.91
C GLU A 267 -26.27 -1.73 -10.05
N THR A 268 -27.36 -2.22 -10.67
CA THR A 268 -28.55 -2.66 -9.91
C THR A 268 -28.25 -3.90 -9.06
N ARG A 269 -27.36 -4.79 -9.53
CA ARG A 269 -26.88 -5.95 -8.76
C ARG A 269 -26.01 -5.53 -7.58
N PHE A 270 -25.13 -4.56 -7.79
CA PHE A 270 -24.26 -4.03 -6.74
C PHE A 270 -25.07 -3.33 -5.63
N GLN A 271 -26.04 -2.50 -6.01
CA GLN A 271 -26.88 -1.77 -5.07
C GLN A 271 -27.74 -2.70 -4.19
N TRP A 272 -28.28 -3.78 -4.76
CA TRP A 272 -29.05 -4.79 -4.01
C TRP A 272 -28.19 -5.58 -3.00
N LEU A 273 -26.93 -5.89 -3.35
CA LEU A 273 -25.97 -6.53 -2.44
C LEU A 273 -25.61 -5.61 -1.26
N MET A 274 -25.42 -4.31 -1.51
CA MET A 274 -25.17 -3.30 -0.46
C MET A 274 -26.39 -3.13 0.45
N GLU A 275 -27.61 -3.03 -0.13
CA GLU A 275 -28.88 -2.88 0.62
C GLU A 275 -29.21 -4.11 1.48
N SER A 276 -28.75 -5.31 1.07
CA SER A 276 -28.89 -6.55 1.86
C SER A 276 -27.91 -6.67 3.04
N GLY A 277 -27.04 -5.67 3.26
CA GLY A 277 -26.01 -5.70 4.31
C GLY A 277 -24.90 -6.72 4.04
N ASN A 278 -24.72 -7.12 2.77
CA ASN A 278 -23.76 -8.11 2.33
C ASN A 278 -22.40 -7.45 1.98
N ASP A 279 -21.98 -6.52 2.84
CA ASP A 279 -20.71 -5.80 2.73
C ASP A 279 -19.58 -6.71 3.18
N ASP A 280 -18.82 -7.24 2.21
CA ASP A 280 -17.78 -8.23 2.44
C ASP A 280 -16.39 -7.60 2.58
N PHE A 281 -16.36 -6.45 3.24
CA PHE A 281 -15.14 -5.66 3.39
C PHE A 281 -14.38 -6.12 4.63
N ARG A 282 -13.05 -6.18 4.50
CA ARG A 282 -12.18 -6.39 5.67
C ARG A 282 -12.29 -5.15 6.55
N PRO A 283 -12.88 -5.25 7.77
CA PRO A 283 -13.09 -4.09 8.64
C PRO A 283 -11.74 -3.50 9.05
N THR A 284 -11.62 -2.17 9.13
CA THR A 284 -10.41 -1.52 9.67
C THR A 284 -10.26 -1.81 11.17
N GLY A 285 -9.02 -1.82 11.66
CA GLY A 285 -8.72 -2.09 13.06
C GLY A 285 -7.42 -1.44 13.54
N GLU A 286 -7.12 -1.60 14.82
CA GLU A 286 -5.97 -1.04 15.53
C GLU A 286 -4.63 -1.42 14.88
N LEU A 287 -4.57 -2.57 14.20
CA LEU A 287 -3.37 -2.96 13.45
C LEU A 287 -3.07 -1.97 12.31
N ASP A 288 -4.10 -1.44 11.65
CA ASP A 288 -3.94 -0.53 10.51
C ASP A 288 -3.48 0.86 10.94
N GLU A 289 -3.77 1.24 12.17
CA GLU A 289 -3.34 2.51 12.74
C GLU A 289 -1.84 2.52 13.05
N ARG A 290 -1.19 1.36 13.15
CA ARG A 290 0.23 1.28 13.50
C ARG A 290 1.11 1.67 12.31
N GLY A 291 2.14 2.47 12.58
CA GLY A 291 3.07 2.95 11.56
C GLY A 291 3.84 1.84 10.83
N TRP A 292 4.41 0.89 11.58
CA TRP A 292 5.19 -0.22 11.03
C TRP A 292 4.38 -1.16 10.14
N THR A 293 3.10 -1.35 10.45
CA THR A 293 2.21 -2.22 9.65
C THR A 293 1.93 -1.67 8.25
N PHE A 294 2.38 -0.44 7.98
CA PHE A 294 2.33 0.14 6.64
C PHE A 294 3.19 -0.69 5.69
N GLN A 295 4.46 -0.92 6.02
CA GLN A 295 5.33 -1.75 5.19
C GLN A 295 4.83 -3.19 5.13
N GLU A 296 4.40 -3.73 6.27
CA GLU A 296 3.91 -5.11 6.38
C GLU A 296 2.75 -5.36 5.43
N ASN A 297 1.84 -4.39 5.28
CA ASN A 297 0.70 -4.47 4.38
C ASN A 297 1.08 -4.10 2.93
N PHE A 298 1.64 -2.91 2.71
CA PHE A 298 1.91 -2.41 1.36
C PHE A 298 2.93 -3.28 0.62
N LEU A 299 3.97 -3.77 1.27
CA LEU A 299 5.03 -4.49 0.56
C LEU A 299 4.79 -5.99 0.48
N SER A 300 3.77 -6.53 1.14
CA SER A 300 3.37 -7.93 0.93
C SER A 300 2.80 -8.13 -0.48
N ARG A 301 3.07 -9.27 -1.13
CA ARG A 301 2.42 -9.63 -2.42
C ARG A 301 1.01 -10.18 -2.22
N ARG A 302 0.82 -10.93 -1.13
CA ARG A 302 -0.44 -11.57 -0.73
C ARG A 302 -0.62 -11.39 0.77
N ILE A 303 -1.85 -11.13 1.21
CA ILE A 303 -2.18 -10.92 2.62
C ILE A 303 -3.40 -11.75 2.96
N VAL A 304 -3.30 -12.49 4.05
CA VAL A 304 -4.41 -13.16 4.72
C VAL A 304 -4.77 -12.36 5.96
N SER A 305 -5.86 -11.59 5.93
CA SER A 305 -6.33 -10.86 7.11
C SER A 305 -7.31 -11.71 7.91
N VAL A 306 -6.98 -11.96 9.18
CA VAL A 306 -7.85 -12.65 10.14
C VAL A 306 -8.46 -11.60 11.07
N THR A 307 -9.78 -11.44 11.02
CA THR A 307 -10.54 -10.52 11.86
C THR A 307 -11.58 -11.29 12.67
N ARG A 308 -12.25 -10.63 13.61
CA ARG A 308 -13.39 -11.23 14.33
C ARG A 308 -14.61 -11.46 13.40
N SER A 309 -14.67 -10.78 12.26
CA SER A 309 -15.75 -10.87 11.26
C SER A 309 -15.46 -11.86 10.13
N GLY A 310 -14.27 -12.46 10.09
CA GLY A 310 -13.93 -13.49 9.12
C GLY A 310 -12.48 -13.46 8.65
N ILE A 311 -12.23 -14.21 7.58
CA ILE A 311 -10.91 -14.31 6.94
C ILE A 311 -11.02 -13.67 5.55
N TYR A 312 -10.05 -12.83 5.22
CA TYR A 312 -9.98 -12.09 3.97
C TYR A 312 -8.65 -12.34 3.27
N TRP A 313 -8.67 -12.26 1.94
CA TRP A 313 -7.53 -12.41 1.07
C TRP A 313 -7.36 -11.16 0.22
N ASP A 314 -6.13 -10.68 0.11
CA ASP A 314 -5.75 -9.59 -0.78
C ASP A 314 -4.46 -9.95 -1.51
N CYS A 315 -4.48 -9.95 -2.84
CA CYS A 315 -3.27 -10.00 -3.67
C CYS A 315 -3.15 -8.75 -4.55
N LEU A 316 -2.19 -8.74 -5.48
CA LEU A 316 -1.99 -7.60 -6.39
C LEU A 316 -3.08 -7.49 -7.47
N CYS A 317 -3.84 -8.56 -7.72
CA CYS A 317 -4.89 -8.60 -8.74
C CYS A 317 -6.30 -8.66 -8.17
N ASP A 318 -6.51 -9.38 -7.06
CA ASP A 318 -7.84 -9.73 -6.57
C ASP A 318 -7.95 -9.72 -5.03
N SER A 319 -9.17 -9.63 -4.53
CA SER A 319 -9.53 -9.73 -3.12
C SER A 319 -10.74 -10.65 -2.94
N ALA A 320 -10.70 -11.46 -1.89
CA ALA A 320 -11.76 -12.41 -1.56
C ALA A 320 -11.98 -12.47 -0.05
N SER A 321 -13.04 -13.14 0.38
CA SER A 321 -13.26 -13.43 1.79
C SER A 321 -13.88 -14.81 2.00
N ALA A 322 -13.84 -15.30 3.24
CA ALA A 322 -14.55 -16.52 3.64
C ALA A 322 -16.05 -16.51 3.27
N ARG A 323 -16.67 -15.33 3.17
CA ARG A 323 -18.05 -15.13 2.74
C ARG A 323 -18.19 -15.07 1.22
N ARG A 324 -17.19 -14.54 0.50
CA ARG A 324 -17.09 -14.58 -0.97
C ARG A 324 -15.77 -15.20 -1.44
N PRO A 325 -15.65 -16.54 -1.44
CA PRO A 325 -14.40 -17.21 -1.77
C PRO A 325 -13.91 -17.00 -3.21
N VAL A 326 -14.82 -16.77 -4.16
CA VAL A 326 -14.50 -16.55 -5.58
C VAL A 326 -14.19 -15.09 -5.93
N GLY A 327 -14.00 -14.25 -4.91
CA GLY A 327 -13.71 -12.84 -5.08
C GLY A 327 -14.91 -11.93 -4.85
N VAL A 328 -14.62 -10.65 -4.61
CA VAL A 328 -15.63 -9.59 -4.50
C VAL A 328 -15.87 -9.00 -5.89
N MET A 329 -16.92 -9.46 -6.59
CA MET A 329 -17.31 -8.89 -7.89
C MET A 329 -17.46 -7.36 -7.77
N GLY A 330 -16.81 -6.63 -8.68
CA GLY A 330 -16.94 -5.18 -8.77
C GLY A 330 -15.82 -4.35 -8.18
N GLY A 331 -14.67 -4.92 -7.79
CA GLY A 331 -13.42 -4.16 -7.63
C GLY A 331 -13.43 -3.00 -6.63
N VAL A 332 -14.46 -2.85 -5.79
CA VAL A 332 -14.60 -1.78 -4.79
C VAL A 332 -14.82 -2.36 -3.39
N THR A 333 -13.92 -1.98 -2.48
CA THR A 333 -13.95 -2.23 -1.04
C THR A 333 -13.94 -0.82 -0.44
N PRO A 334 -15.04 -0.35 0.14
CA PRO A 334 -15.11 0.91 0.87
C PRO A 334 -14.07 0.96 1.98
N GLY A 335 -13.22 1.97 1.87
CA GLY A 335 -12.04 2.21 2.67
C GLY A 335 -11.09 3.01 1.80
N LYS A 336 -10.63 4.17 2.29
CA LYS A 336 -9.98 5.21 1.46
C LYS A 336 -8.79 4.71 0.63
N LEU A 337 -8.18 3.59 0.98
CA LEU A 337 -7.14 2.94 0.19
C LEU A 337 -7.12 1.43 0.45
N ARG A 338 -8.07 0.65 -0.04
CA ARG A 338 -7.88 -0.82 -0.15
C ARG A 338 -8.27 -1.46 -1.47
N ASN A 339 -8.89 -0.71 -2.38
CA ASN A 339 -9.17 -1.18 -3.74
C ASN A 339 -8.56 -0.28 -4.82
N ILE A 340 -8.13 -0.92 -5.91
CA ILE A 340 -7.47 -0.43 -7.13
C ILE A 340 -6.20 0.41 -6.87
N ASP A 341 -6.29 1.50 -6.11
CA ASP A 341 -5.18 2.44 -5.87
C ASP A 341 -4.06 1.78 -5.06
N ASN A 342 -4.39 1.08 -3.97
CA ASN A 342 -3.39 0.29 -3.26
C ASN A 342 -2.79 -0.81 -4.14
N ARG A 343 -3.60 -1.53 -4.93
CA ARG A 343 -3.05 -2.56 -5.82
C ARG A 343 -2.13 -1.96 -6.88
N ARG A 344 -2.46 -0.79 -7.44
CA ARG A 344 -1.61 -0.05 -8.40
C ARG A 344 -0.32 0.42 -7.74
N VAL A 345 -0.38 0.99 -6.54
CA VAL A 345 0.81 1.37 -5.74
C VAL A 345 1.68 0.15 -5.45
N ARG A 346 1.07 -0.92 -4.94
CA ARG A 346 1.77 -2.16 -4.58
C ARG A 346 2.42 -2.78 -5.81
N ARG A 347 1.72 -2.80 -6.94
CA ARG A 347 2.25 -3.21 -8.25
C ARG A 347 3.42 -2.33 -8.69
N LEU A 348 3.31 -1.01 -8.58
CA LEU A 348 4.41 -0.09 -8.88
C LEU A 348 5.63 -0.40 -7.98
N ALA A 349 5.42 -0.57 -6.67
CA ALA A 349 6.48 -0.83 -5.71
C ALA A 349 7.05 -2.26 -5.79
N LEU A 350 6.30 -3.26 -6.25
CA LEU A 350 6.71 -4.67 -6.21
C LEU A 350 7.12 -5.25 -7.55
N ALA A 351 6.53 -4.79 -8.65
CA ALA A 351 6.63 -5.49 -9.93
C ALA A 351 7.50 -4.79 -10.96
N PHE A 352 7.91 -3.52 -10.76
CA PHE A 352 8.72 -2.73 -11.71
C PHE A 352 8.26 -2.72 -13.19
N LYS A 353 7.13 -3.37 -13.53
CA LYS A 353 6.72 -3.78 -14.89
C LYS A 353 5.25 -3.47 -15.20
N HIS A 354 4.71 -2.37 -14.69
CA HIS A 354 3.37 -1.97 -15.11
C HIS A 354 3.42 -0.58 -15.72
N GLY A 355 2.85 -0.45 -16.92
CA GLY A 355 2.70 0.79 -17.72
C GLY A 355 1.81 1.85 -17.06
N ILE A 356 2.00 2.06 -15.75
CA ILE A 356 1.48 3.19 -15.01
C ILE A 356 2.35 4.39 -15.42
N THR A 357 1.70 5.47 -15.85
CA THR A 357 2.42 6.70 -16.18
C THR A 357 3.02 7.32 -14.91
N ASP A 358 4.16 8.01 -15.04
CA ASP A 358 4.80 8.74 -13.93
C ASP A 358 3.79 9.62 -13.16
N SER A 359 2.92 10.33 -13.88
CA SER A 359 1.88 11.18 -13.28
C SER A 359 0.93 10.40 -12.35
N ALA A 360 0.48 9.23 -12.79
CA ALA A 360 -0.36 8.36 -11.98
C ALA A 360 0.42 7.80 -10.78
N ALA A 361 1.68 7.43 -10.97
CA ALA A 361 2.56 6.97 -9.91
C ALA A 361 2.79 8.04 -8.82
N TYR A 362 3.05 9.30 -9.19
CA TYR A 362 3.16 10.39 -8.22
C TYR A 362 1.85 10.66 -7.48
N GLN A 363 0.70 10.53 -8.16
CA GLN A 363 -0.60 10.66 -7.50
C GLN A 363 -0.82 9.55 -6.46
N LEU A 364 -0.52 8.32 -6.84
CA LEU A 364 -0.59 7.16 -5.96
C LEU A 364 0.34 7.32 -4.75
N TRP A 365 1.55 7.84 -4.97
CA TRP A 365 2.47 8.21 -3.89
C TRP A 365 1.87 9.24 -2.92
N ARG A 366 1.23 10.29 -3.43
CA ARG A 366 0.61 11.31 -2.57
C ARG A 366 -0.48 10.70 -1.70
N ASN A 367 -1.35 9.85 -2.27
CA ASN A 367 -2.37 9.12 -1.51
C ASN A 367 -1.74 8.24 -0.41
N VAL A 368 -0.63 7.57 -0.73
CA VAL A 368 0.15 6.80 0.24
C VAL A 368 0.62 7.68 1.40
N VAL A 369 1.19 8.85 1.12
CA VAL A 369 1.66 9.76 2.16
C VAL A 369 0.51 10.23 3.06
N GLU A 370 -0.65 10.55 2.50
CA GLU A 370 -1.83 10.95 3.29
C GLU A 370 -2.28 9.85 4.26
N GLU A 371 -2.24 8.58 3.83
CA GLU A 371 -2.55 7.44 4.71
C GLU A 371 -1.44 7.21 5.72
N TYR A 372 -0.19 7.24 5.28
CA TYR A 372 0.98 7.00 6.11
C TYR A 372 1.06 7.99 7.27
N THR A 373 0.78 9.27 7.00
CA THR A 373 0.79 10.33 8.02
C THR A 373 -0.35 10.24 9.03
N ARG A 374 -1.39 9.44 8.76
CA ARG A 374 -2.48 9.15 9.72
C ARG A 374 -2.11 8.06 10.72
N ARG A 375 -1.03 7.32 10.48
CA ARG A 375 -0.60 6.22 11.34
C ARG A 375 0.14 6.71 12.58
N ILE A 376 0.01 5.93 13.62
CA ILE A 376 0.56 6.14 14.95
C ILE A 376 1.90 5.41 15.05
N PHE A 377 2.94 6.18 15.36
CA PHE A 377 4.28 5.68 15.65
C PHE A 377 4.56 5.86 17.13
N THR A 378 4.99 4.79 17.81
CA THR A 378 5.48 4.87 19.20
C THR A 378 6.81 5.63 19.25
N ARG A 379 7.73 5.21 18.37
CA ARG A 379 8.98 5.83 17.91
C ARG A 379 8.81 6.93 16.88
N GLY A 380 8.89 8.23 17.16
CA GLY A 380 8.79 9.21 16.05
C GLY A 380 9.92 9.07 15.01
N SER A 381 11.11 8.64 15.46
CA SER A 381 12.24 8.25 14.59
C SER A 381 11.93 7.14 13.60
N ASP A 382 11.06 6.20 14.01
CA ASP A 382 10.72 5.03 13.21
C ASP A 382 9.94 5.41 11.95
N ARG A 383 9.35 6.62 11.92
CA ARG A 383 8.55 7.11 10.80
C ARG A 383 9.36 7.39 9.53
N ILE A 384 10.67 7.57 9.62
CA ILE A 384 11.48 7.65 8.38
C ILE A 384 11.86 6.24 7.93
N ILE A 385 12.31 5.43 8.88
CA ILE A 385 12.82 4.07 8.62
C ILE A 385 11.71 3.17 8.05
N ALA A 386 10.50 3.29 8.61
CA ALA A 386 9.31 2.60 8.14
C ALA A 386 8.81 3.11 6.76
N LEU A 387 9.46 4.07 6.12
CA LEU A 387 9.16 4.50 4.75
C LEU A 387 10.31 4.21 3.77
N CYS A 388 11.56 4.15 4.22
CA CYS A 388 12.76 3.99 3.39
C CYS A 388 12.65 2.86 2.36
N GLY A 389 12.38 1.63 2.80
CA GLY A 389 12.33 0.48 1.87
C GLY A 389 11.19 0.53 0.85
N PHE A 390 10.15 1.34 1.10
CA PHE A 390 9.08 1.60 0.15
C PHE A 390 9.49 2.69 -0.86
N VAL A 391 10.14 3.75 -0.37
CA VAL A 391 10.71 4.82 -1.22
C VAL A 391 11.74 4.26 -2.19
N GLU A 392 12.69 3.46 -1.72
CA GLU A 392 13.75 2.87 -2.56
C GLU A 392 13.18 2.12 -3.77
N ARG A 393 12.07 1.40 -3.58
CA ARG A 393 11.38 0.67 -4.65
C ARG A 393 10.70 1.60 -5.65
N ILE A 394 10.04 2.65 -5.16
CA ILE A 394 9.40 3.64 -6.03
C ILE A 394 10.45 4.47 -6.77
N GLU A 395 11.55 4.82 -6.13
CA GLU A 395 12.69 5.54 -6.71
C GLU A 395 13.25 4.78 -7.92
N ALA A 396 13.48 3.49 -7.74
CA ALA A 396 13.91 2.60 -8.82
C ALA A 396 12.85 2.44 -9.93
N ALA A 397 11.56 2.47 -9.60
CA ALA A 397 10.48 2.32 -10.59
C ALA A 397 10.21 3.59 -11.40
N LEU A 398 10.31 4.78 -10.78
CA LEU A 398 10.07 6.07 -11.42
C LEU A 398 11.33 6.65 -12.10
N HIS A 399 12.50 6.06 -11.81
CA HIS A 399 13.80 6.64 -12.16
C HIS A 399 13.85 8.13 -11.79
N ASP A 400 13.34 8.47 -10.62
CA ASP A 400 13.30 9.83 -10.07
C ASP A 400 13.86 9.82 -8.66
N LYS A 401 14.50 10.92 -8.24
CA LYS A 401 15.14 11.02 -6.93
C LYS A 401 14.13 11.44 -5.86
N TYR A 402 14.20 10.81 -4.69
CA TYR A 402 13.41 11.20 -3.52
C TYR A 402 14.27 11.92 -2.48
N ASP A 403 13.76 13.04 -1.96
CA ASP A 403 14.40 13.82 -0.91
C ASP A 403 13.35 14.31 0.11
N LEU A 404 13.31 13.67 1.30
CA LEU A 404 12.48 14.07 2.46
C LEU A 404 11.03 14.46 2.11
N GLY A 405 10.36 13.67 1.27
CA GLY A 405 8.97 13.92 0.89
C GLY A 405 8.78 14.54 -0.49
N ILE A 406 9.86 14.91 -1.19
CA ILE A 406 9.84 15.48 -2.53
C ILE A 406 10.38 14.47 -3.54
N TRP A 407 9.62 14.26 -4.62
CA TRP A 407 10.12 13.68 -5.88
C TRP A 407 10.57 14.81 -6.79
N HIS A 408 11.78 14.74 -7.36
CA HIS A 408 12.35 15.87 -8.11
C HIS A 408 11.53 16.24 -9.34
N LYS A 409 11.01 15.25 -10.08
CA LYS A 409 10.16 15.50 -11.27
C LYS A 409 8.75 15.98 -10.91
N ASP A 410 8.28 15.77 -9.68
CA ASP A 410 6.94 16.18 -9.18
C ASP A 410 7.00 17.19 -8.02
N ALA A 411 8.13 17.90 -7.88
CA ALA A 411 8.46 18.63 -6.66
C ALA A 411 7.43 19.70 -6.30
N LEU A 412 6.91 20.45 -7.28
CA LEU A 412 5.93 21.50 -7.02
C LEU A 412 4.63 20.96 -6.45
N ARG A 413 4.16 19.78 -6.90
CA ARG A 413 2.94 19.14 -6.38
C ARG A 413 3.18 18.54 -4.99
N CYS A 414 4.39 18.06 -4.74
CA CYS A 414 4.82 17.61 -3.42
C CYS A 414 4.78 18.72 -2.36
N LEU A 415 4.77 20.01 -2.72
CA LEU A 415 4.70 21.14 -1.78
C LEU A 415 3.28 21.55 -1.39
N VAL A 416 2.26 20.98 -2.04
CA VAL A 416 0.84 21.38 -1.95
C VAL A 416 0.11 20.62 -0.83
N TRP A 417 0.85 20.05 0.11
CA TRP A 417 0.27 19.44 1.31
C TRP A 417 -0.17 20.50 2.32
N SER A 418 -1.11 20.13 3.17
CA SER A 418 -1.59 20.94 4.30
C SER A 418 -2.06 20.03 5.43
N THR A 419 -2.16 20.56 6.65
CA THR A 419 -2.77 19.85 7.76
C THR A 419 -4.16 20.41 8.12
N GLN A 420 -5.03 19.55 8.62
CA GLN A 420 -6.31 19.94 9.21
C GLN A 420 -6.19 20.29 10.71
N GLU A 421 -5.04 20.02 11.33
CA GLU A 421 -4.80 20.19 12.77
C GLU A 421 -3.65 21.17 13.07
N PRO A 422 -3.67 22.41 12.54
CA PRO A 422 -2.53 23.35 12.70
C PRO A 422 -2.33 23.87 14.13
N GLU A 423 -3.33 23.72 15.01
CA GLU A 423 -3.25 24.12 16.42
C GLU A 423 -2.45 23.12 17.27
N VAL A 424 -2.29 21.89 16.77
CA VAL A 424 -1.64 20.82 17.50
C VAL A 424 -0.11 21.00 17.38
N ARG A 425 0.49 21.76 18.30
CA ARG A 425 1.95 21.81 18.49
C ARG A 425 2.45 20.46 18.97
N ARG A 426 2.72 19.54 18.05
CA ARG A 426 3.55 18.37 18.32
C ARG A 426 4.91 18.67 17.70
N GLN A 427 5.87 19.13 18.51
CA GLN A 427 7.28 19.15 18.12
C GLN A 427 7.60 17.80 17.48
N ALA A 428 8.08 17.79 16.24
CA ALA A 428 8.46 16.56 15.58
C ALA A 428 9.65 15.94 16.32
N ASP A 429 9.66 14.60 16.44
CA ASP A 429 10.85 13.86 16.88
C ASP A 429 11.95 13.88 15.80
N ILE A 430 11.60 14.38 14.62
CA ILE A 430 12.44 14.54 13.44
C ILE A 430 12.56 16.04 13.20
N ASP A 431 13.79 16.53 13.11
CA ASP A 431 14.07 17.87 12.61
C ASP A 431 14.32 17.77 11.12
N ALA A 432 13.37 18.25 10.32
CA ALA A 432 13.37 18.22 8.87
C ALA A 432 13.08 19.63 8.31
N PRO A 433 13.45 19.88 7.04
CA PRO A 433 13.18 21.15 6.37
C PRO A 433 11.70 21.54 6.38
N SER A 434 11.38 22.84 6.40
CA SER A 434 9.98 23.31 6.51
C SER A 434 9.09 22.95 5.31
N TRP A 435 9.71 22.61 4.18
CA TRP A 435 9.01 22.12 2.99
C TRP A 435 8.68 20.62 3.07
N SER A 436 9.32 19.87 3.96
CA SER A 436 9.08 18.45 4.16
C SER A 436 7.87 18.23 5.05
N TRP A 437 6.93 17.38 4.61
CA TRP A 437 5.84 16.93 5.47
C TRP A 437 6.32 16.06 6.64
N GLN A 438 7.56 15.55 6.61
CA GLN A 438 8.11 14.77 7.70
C GLN A 438 8.33 15.62 8.97
N GLN A 439 8.36 16.95 8.83
CA GLN A 439 8.42 17.92 9.92
C GLN A 439 7.14 17.95 10.78
N THR A 440 6.03 17.35 10.32
CA THR A 440 4.77 17.35 11.06
C THR A 440 4.31 15.96 11.45
N ARG A 441 3.87 15.75 12.70
CA ARG A 441 3.26 14.49 13.19
C ARG A 441 1.77 14.38 12.96
N VAL A 442 1.12 15.44 12.49
CA VAL A 442 -0.31 15.39 12.22
C VAL A 442 -0.56 14.89 10.80
N PRO A 443 -1.72 14.28 10.54
CA PRO A 443 -2.13 13.93 9.20
C PRO A 443 -2.02 15.11 8.24
N ILE A 444 -1.57 14.82 7.03
CA ILE A 444 -1.57 15.79 5.93
C ILE A 444 -2.46 15.31 4.80
N ASP A 445 -2.93 16.28 4.01
CA ASP A 445 -3.69 16.08 2.79
C ASP A 445 -3.11 16.96 1.67
N TYR A 446 -2.96 16.41 0.47
CA TYR A 446 -2.62 17.15 -0.74
C TYR A 446 -3.86 17.81 -1.31
N GLN A 447 -3.83 19.12 -1.45
CA GLN A 447 -4.96 19.90 -1.94
C GLN A 447 -5.05 19.90 -3.48
N LEU A 448 -4.91 18.73 -4.12
CA LEU A 448 -4.92 18.60 -5.58
C LEU A 448 -6.25 17.99 -6.06
N PRO A 449 -6.74 18.38 -7.26
CA PRO A 449 -7.90 17.72 -7.87
C PRO A 449 -7.65 16.22 -8.09
N PRO A 450 -8.70 15.38 -8.04
CA PRO A 450 -8.60 13.96 -8.36
C PRO A 450 -8.00 13.71 -9.76
N GLY A 451 -7.22 12.62 -9.88
CA GLY A 451 -6.49 12.21 -11.08
C GLY A 451 -7.29 12.15 -12.39
N HIS A 452 -8.54 11.70 -12.35
CA HIS A 452 -9.42 11.64 -13.53
C HIS A 452 -9.88 13.02 -14.01
N LEU A 453 -9.61 14.05 -13.22
CA LEU A 453 -9.90 15.45 -13.52
C LEU A 453 -8.61 16.24 -13.76
N THR A 454 -7.41 15.62 -13.82
CA THR A 454 -6.15 16.37 -13.90
C THR A 454 -6.14 17.23 -15.15
N PRO A 455 -6.40 18.53 -14.99
CA PRO A 455 -6.52 19.41 -16.12
C PRO A 455 -5.10 19.77 -16.57
N LYS A 456 -4.98 20.42 -17.72
CA LYS A 456 -3.69 20.96 -18.13
C LYS A 456 -3.19 21.89 -17.02
N ILE A 457 -1.97 21.65 -16.55
CA ILE A 457 -1.37 22.44 -15.47
C ILE A 457 -0.43 23.47 -16.08
N GLU A 458 -0.63 24.72 -15.70
CA GLU A 458 0.31 25.79 -15.94
C GLU A 458 1.16 25.99 -14.68
N TYR A 459 2.42 25.57 -14.72
CA TYR A 459 3.37 25.82 -13.64
C TYR A 459 3.85 27.28 -13.66
N LYS A 460 3.83 27.93 -12.50
CA LYS A 460 4.20 29.35 -12.29
C LYS A 460 5.52 29.50 -11.53
N ALA A 461 6.08 28.38 -11.09
CA ALA A 461 7.39 28.27 -10.49
C ALA A 461 8.17 27.13 -11.14
N LYS A 462 9.49 27.11 -10.93
CA LYS A 462 10.40 26.06 -11.35
C LYS A 462 11.35 25.75 -10.19
N VAL A 463 11.43 24.48 -9.82
CA VAL A 463 12.44 24.01 -8.87
C VAL A 463 13.78 23.89 -9.60
N GLU A 464 14.81 24.55 -9.06
CA GLU A 464 16.16 24.56 -9.63
C GLU A 464 17.05 23.50 -8.97
N SER A 465 16.94 23.33 -7.65
CA SER A 465 17.66 22.29 -6.92
C SER A 465 16.93 21.88 -5.64
N VAL A 466 17.08 20.61 -5.27
CA VAL A 466 16.72 20.05 -3.97
C VAL A 466 17.98 19.46 -3.36
N GLU A 467 18.44 20.03 -2.27
CA GLU A 467 19.61 19.56 -1.53
C GLU A 467 19.16 19.10 -0.15
N THR A 468 19.55 17.90 0.27
CA THR A 468 19.30 17.41 1.62
C THR A 468 20.58 16.83 2.21
N LYS A 469 20.69 16.92 3.53
CA LYS A 469 21.78 16.32 4.29
C LYS A 469 21.26 15.83 5.62
N ARG A 470 21.48 14.55 5.90
CA ARG A 470 21.32 13.98 7.24
C ARG A 470 22.53 14.39 8.08
N LEU A 471 22.27 15.07 9.19
CA LEU A 471 23.29 15.46 10.17
C LEU A 471 23.43 14.39 11.25
N GLU A 472 22.30 13.91 11.77
CA GLU A 472 22.23 12.90 12.83
C GLU A 472 21.06 11.92 12.58
N TYR A 473 20.80 10.99 13.51
CA TYR A 473 19.79 9.95 13.36
C TYR A 473 18.40 10.50 13.01
N ASN A 474 18.01 11.66 13.55
CA ASN A 474 16.72 12.32 13.30
C ASN A 474 16.82 13.80 12.85
N ILE A 475 18.03 14.28 12.53
CA ILE A 475 18.25 15.68 12.17
C ILE A 475 18.65 15.75 10.71
N PHE A 476 17.82 16.43 9.95
CA PHE A 476 17.95 16.64 8.52
C PHE A 476 17.92 18.13 8.22
N THR A 477 18.81 18.53 7.34
CA THR A 477 18.80 19.87 6.75
C THR A 477 18.55 19.75 5.28
N GLY A 478 17.99 20.80 4.69
CA GLY A 478 17.74 20.80 3.28
C GLY A 478 17.47 22.19 2.76
N ARG A 479 17.79 22.39 1.50
CA ARG A 479 17.61 23.63 0.79
C ARG A 479 16.91 23.33 -0.52
N LEU A 480 15.74 23.93 -0.68
CA LEU A 480 14.95 23.87 -1.88
C LEU A 480 15.05 25.22 -2.61
N THR A 481 15.72 25.25 -3.75
CA THR A 481 15.88 26.47 -4.57
C THR A 481 14.78 26.52 -5.62
N ILE A 482 13.96 27.56 -5.59
CA ILE A 482 12.82 27.72 -6.50
C ILE A 482 12.84 29.11 -7.13
N THR A 483 12.67 29.16 -8.45
CA THR A 483 12.44 30.40 -9.19
C THR A 483 10.95 30.54 -9.49
N GLY A 484 10.34 31.66 -9.13
CA GLY A 484 8.92 31.90 -9.41
C GLY A 484 8.43 33.28 -9.02
N SER A 485 7.15 33.54 -9.25
CA SER A 485 6.52 34.82 -8.92
C SER A 485 6.29 34.93 -7.41
N VAL A 486 7.04 35.82 -6.75
CA VAL A 486 6.95 36.08 -5.31
C VAL A 486 6.16 37.36 -5.02
N LEU A 487 5.16 37.24 -4.16
CA LEU A 487 4.25 38.31 -3.74
C LEU A 487 4.46 38.64 -2.27
N HIS A 488 4.23 39.91 -1.91
CA HIS A 488 4.10 40.31 -0.51
C HIS A 488 2.66 40.12 -0.04
N ILE A 489 2.49 39.44 1.10
CA ILE A 489 1.20 39.20 1.73
C ILE A 489 1.21 39.75 3.14
N GLN A 490 0.07 40.31 3.56
CA GLN A 490 -0.12 40.78 4.93
C GLN A 490 -1.29 39.99 5.52
N ILE A 491 -1.00 39.26 6.58
CA ILE A 491 -2.02 38.55 7.35
C ILE A 491 -2.50 39.52 8.42
N LYS A 492 -3.82 39.73 8.52
CA LYS A 492 -4.47 40.58 9.52
C LYS A 492 -5.61 39.79 10.15
N GLY A 493 -5.59 39.65 11.48
CA GLY A 493 -6.76 39.20 12.26
C GLY A 493 -6.49 38.03 13.18
N ASP A 494 -7.29 37.96 14.25
CA ASP A 494 -7.13 36.98 15.32
C ASP A 494 -7.90 35.68 15.00
N ARG A 495 -7.15 34.57 14.98
CA ARG A 495 -7.56 33.16 15.09
C ARG A 495 -8.75 32.71 14.20
N ILE A 496 -8.41 31.93 13.19
CA ILE A 496 -9.27 30.94 12.49
C ILE A 496 -10.16 31.50 11.35
N ARG A 497 -10.46 32.81 11.28
CA ARG A 497 -11.40 33.32 10.25
C ARG A 497 -10.78 34.33 9.26
N PRO A 498 -10.80 34.05 7.93
CA PRO A 498 -10.36 34.99 6.89
C PRO A 498 -11.10 36.34 7.02
N PRO A 499 -10.46 37.46 6.62
CA PRO A 499 -9.74 37.55 5.34
C PRO A 499 -8.22 37.76 5.43
N VAL A 500 -7.48 36.89 4.74
CA VAL A 500 -6.07 37.14 4.40
C VAL A 500 -6.00 37.92 3.10
N PHE A 501 -5.18 38.96 3.07
CA PHE A 501 -5.06 39.85 1.92
C PHE A 501 -3.66 39.79 1.28
N ILE A 502 -3.63 39.67 -0.05
CA ILE A 502 -2.42 39.96 -0.84
C ILE A 502 -2.44 41.44 -1.19
N GLN A 503 -1.36 42.16 -0.83
CA GLN A 503 -1.20 43.61 -1.09
C GLN A 503 -2.46 44.45 -0.75
N ASN A 504 -3.18 44.11 0.33
CA ASN A 504 -4.42 44.76 0.78
C ASN A 504 -5.57 44.80 -0.26
N THR A 505 -5.55 43.98 -1.32
CA THR A 505 -6.54 44.05 -2.41
C THR A 505 -7.19 42.72 -2.78
N MET A 506 -6.52 41.59 -2.55
CA MET A 506 -7.02 40.28 -2.98
C MET A 506 -7.32 39.35 -1.80
N ARG A 507 -8.55 38.83 -1.73
CA ARG A 507 -8.98 37.85 -0.72
C ARG A 507 -8.52 36.44 -1.10
N ILE A 508 -7.89 35.74 -0.16
CA ILE A 508 -7.44 34.36 -0.31
C ILE A 508 -8.57 33.36 0.01
N TRP A 509 -8.64 32.25 -0.73
CA TRP A 509 -9.52 31.12 -0.47
C TRP A 509 -8.74 29.97 0.17
N ASN A 510 -9.41 29.12 0.94
CA ASN A 510 -8.83 27.89 1.52
C ASN A 510 -7.44 28.13 2.14
N PHE A 511 -7.31 29.15 3.00
CA PHE A 511 -6.05 29.46 3.69
C PHE A 511 -5.73 28.33 4.68
N ARG A 512 -4.61 27.63 4.46
CA ARG A 512 -4.19 26.45 5.21
C ARG A 512 -2.81 26.69 5.83
N PRO A 513 -2.76 27.28 7.03
CA PRO A 513 -1.50 27.41 7.76
C PRO A 513 -1.03 26.05 8.27
N ASP A 514 0.29 25.83 8.33
CA ASP A 514 0.85 24.59 8.89
C ASP A 514 0.87 24.62 10.43
N ARG A 515 0.85 25.82 11.02
CA ARG A 515 0.90 26.05 12.46
C ARG A 515 -0.01 27.21 12.86
N LEU A 516 -0.56 27.15 14.07
CA LEU A 516 -1.27 28.25 14.73
C LEU A 516 -0.71 28.52 16.14
N PRO A 517 -0.80 29.78 16.63
CA PRO A 517 -1.18 30.97 15.88
C PRO A 517 -0.09 31.36 14.85
N ILE A 518 -0.51 32.09 13.80
CA ILE A 518 0.40 32.84 12.94
C ILE A 518 0.36 34.30 13.42
N ASP A 519 1.53 34.87 13.66
CA ASP A 519 1.63 36.25 14.13
C ASP A 519 1.16 37.23 13.04
N ASP A 520 0.61 38.37 13.46
CA ASP A 520 0.35 39.47 12.53
C ASP A 520 1.69 39.94 11.94
N GLY A 521 1.84 39.84 10.62
CA GLY A 521 3.16 39.97 10.01
C GLY A 521 3.15 40.19 8.51
N ARG A 522 4.33 40.56 7.99
CA ARG A 522 4.62 40.64 6.55
C ARG A 522 5.23 39.31 6.12
N TYR A 523 4.48 38.57 5.34
CA TYR A 523 4.91 37.30 4.78
C TYR A 523 5.15 37.43 3.27
N LYS A 524 5.76 36.40 2.69
CA LYS A 524 5.86 36.24 1.25
C LYS A 524 4.94 35.11 0.79
N SER A 525 4.54 35.16 -0.47
CA SER A 525 3.85 34.06 -1.12
C SER A 525 4.51 33.72 -2.44
N LEU A 526 4.63 32.43 -2.74
CA LEU A 526 5.17 31.92 -3.99
C LEU A 526 4.05 31.22 -4.76
N LEU A 527 3.75 31.68 -5.97
CA LEU A 527 2.77 31.03 -6.86
C LEU A 527 3.37 29.76 -7.46
N LEU A 528 2.73 28.61 -7.28
CA LEU A 528 3.25 27.33 -7.76
C LEU A 528 2.66 26.94 -9.11
N MET A 529 1.33 26.87 -9.21
CA MET A 529 0.64 26.29 -10.37
C MET A 529 -0.82 26.74 -10.46
N ARG A 530 -1.41 26.56 -11.65
CA ARG A 530 -2.83 26.79 -11.98
C ARG A 530 -3.36 25.67 -12.87
N TYR A 531 -4.66 25.38 -12.75
CA TYR A 531 -5.40 24.45 -13.60
C TYR A 531 -6.17 25.16 -14.73
N ASP A 532 -6.23 24.58 -15.92
CA ASP A 532 -6.75 25.20 -17.17
C ASP A 532 -8.22 24.86 -17.54
N THR A 533 -8.97 24.01 -16.80
CA THR A 533 -10.30 23.53 -17.26
C THR A 533 -11.39 23.40 -16.19
N GLU A 534 -12.65 23.58 -16.62
CA GLU A 534 -14.02 23.30 -16.09
C GLU A 534 -14.35 23.49 -14.59
N PHE A 535 -13.37 23.44 -13.70
CA PHE A 535 -13.46 23.94 -12.33
C PHE A 535 -13.13 25.43 -12.32
N PRO A 536 -13.61 26.21 -11.33
CA PRO A 536 -13.28 27.63 -11.23
C PRO A 536 -11.78 27.83 -10.97
N ASP A 537 -10.97 27.92 -12.02
CA ASP A 537 -9.60 28.44 -12.10
C ASP A 537 -8.75 28.34 -10.83
N VAL A 538 -8.68 27.16 -10.23
CA VAL A 538 -7.99 27.01 -8.95
C VAL A 538 -6.48 27.05 -9.19
N GLY A 539 -5.78 27.91 -8.47
CA GLY A 539 -4.31 27.91 -8.36
C GLY A 539 -3.86 27.68 -6.93
N HIS A 540 -2.61 27.26 -6.77
CA HIS A 540 -1.99 27.02 -5.47
C HIS A 540 -0.75 27.88 -5.25
N ALA A 541 -0.58 28.35 -4.02
CA ALA A 541 0.56 29.14 -3.62
C ALA A 541 1.01 28.80 -2.19
N LEU A 542 2.30 28.99 -1.93
CA LEU A 542 2.88 28.81 -0.59
C LEU A 542 2.81 30.10 0.22
N ILE A 543 2.83 29.94 1.54
CA ILE A 543 3.00 31.00 2.52
C ILE A 543 4.41 30.84 3.10
N LEU A 544 5.19 31.91 3.02
CA LEU A 544 6.62 31.91 3.31
C LEU A 544 6.95 32.95 4.38
N GLU A 545 7.64 32.50 5.43
CA GLU A 545 8.18 33.33 6.51
C GLU A 545 9.66 33.62 6.26
N PRO A 546 10.09 34.89 6.20
CA PRO A 546 11.51 35.23 6.09
C PRO A 546 12.30 34.73 7.31
N THR A 547 13.48 34.15 7.08
CA THR A 547 14.37 33.70 8.16
C THR A 547 15.27 34.81 8.72
N GLY A 548 15.29 35.98 8.06
CA GLY A 548 16.23 37.07 8.30
C GLY A 548 17.45 37.04 7.38
N ARG A 549 17.73 35.92 6.71
CA ARG A 549 18.73 35.85 5.63
C ARG A 549 18.11 36.24 4.28
N ALA A 550 18.92 36.85 3.42
CA ALA A 550 18.44 37.33 2.13
C ALA A 550 17.94 36.16 1.27
N ARG A 551 16.71 36.28 0.75
CA ARG A 551 16.04 35.30 -0.12
C ARG A 551 15.87 33.90 0.51
N GLU A 552 15.97 33.79 1.83
CA GLU A 552 15.78 32.54 2.56
C GLU A 552 14.48 32.58 3.37
N PHE A 553 13.68 31.53 3.25
CA PHE A 553 12.34 31.46 3.80
C PHE A 553 12.05 30.09 4.42
N ARG A 554 11.08 30.04 5.34
CA ARG A 554 10.42 28.82 5.81
C ARG A 554 9.01 28.73 5.23
N ARG A 555 8.60 27.56 4.75
CA ARG A 555 7.20 27.28 4.41
C ARG A 555 6.41 27.17 5.72
N ILE A 556 5.31 27.91 5.79
CA ILE A 556 4.43 27.95 6.98
C ILE A 556 2.96 27.69 6.62
N GLY A 557 2.71 27.23 5.40
CA GLY A 557 1.39 26.86 4.91
C GLY A 557 1.24 27.10 3.43
N MET A 558 -0.01 27.01 2.99
CA MET A 558 -0.39 27.21 1.61
C MET A 558 -1.82 27.76 1.50
N PHE A 559 -2.20 28.20 0.32
CA PHE A 559 -3.57 28.58 0.02
C PHE A 559 -3.94 28.32 -1.43
N SER A 560 -5.25 28.33 -1.68
CA SER A 560 -5.81 28.27 -3.03
C SER A 560 -6.38 29.62 -3.46
N PHE A 561 -6.39 29.89 -4.76
CA PHE A 561 -6.99 31.10 -5.32
C PHE A 561 -7.76 30.77 -6.60
N GLY A 562 -8.75 31.60 -6.98
CA GLY A 562 -9.60 31.42 -8.17
C GLY A 562 -9.90 32.74 -8.88
N GLU A 563 -10.55 32.71 -10.05
CA GLU A 563 -10.86 33.91 -10.86
C GLU A 563 -11.86 34.89 -10.21
N TRP A 564 -12.66 34.46 -9.23
CA TRP A 564 -13.63 35.33 -8.54
C TRP A 564 -12.94 36.21 -7.49
N ILE A 565 -12.38 37.33 -7.97
CA ILE A 565 -11.81 38.41 -7.15
C ILE A 565 -12.82 39.56 -7.13
N THR A 566 -13.64 39.66 -6.08
CA THR A 566 -14.37 40.90 -5.80
C THR A 566 -13.52 41.79 -4.90
N CYS A 567 -13.05 42.90 -5.47
CA CYS A 567 -12.41 43.98 -4.71
C CYS A 567 -13.45 44.60 -3.77
N LEU A 568 -13.22 44.54 -2.46
CA LEU A 568 -14.01 45.28 -1.47
C LEU A 568 -13.48 46.72 -1.42
N ASP A 569 -13.88 47.54 -2.38
CA ASP A 569 -13.80 48.99 -2.24
C ASP A 569 -15.22 49.57 -2.36
N SER A 570 -15.82 49.82 -1.20
CA SER A 570 -17.24 50.18 -1.04
C SER A 570 -17.53 51.64 -1.41
N ALA A 571 -16.96 52.15 -2.50
CA ALA A 571 -17.27 53.51 -2.97
C ALA A 571 -17.29 53.71 -4.49
N ARG A 572 -16.78 52.79 -5.31
CA ARG A 572 -16.94 52.87 -6.77
C ARG A 572 -17.07 51.47 -7.34
N ARG A 573 -18.12 51.23 -8.14
CA ARG A 573 -18.30 50.02 -8.95
C ARG A 573 -17.14 49.87 -9.95
N CYS A 574 -15.99 49.41 -9.48
CA CYS A 574 -14.91 48.97 -10.33
C CYS A 574 -15.05 47.45 -10.49
N LYS A 575 -15.75 47.03 -11.56
CA LYS A 575 -15.64 45.68 -12.10
C LYS A 575 -14.24 45.53 -12.71
N ILE A 576 -13.19 45.46 -11.89
CA ILE A 576 -11.87 45.07 -12.37
C ILE A 576 -11.80 43.55 -12.23
N HIS A 577 -12.11 42.86 -13.32
CA HIS A 577 -11.88 41.43 -13.47
C HIS A 577 -10.37 41.22 -13.60
N ARG A 578 -9.68 41.02 -12.47
CA ARG A 578 -8.23 40.76 -12.51
C ARG A 578 -7.99 39.31 -12.90
N THR A 579 -7.56 39.09 -14.14
CA THR A 579 -7.09 37.78 -14.61
C THR A 579 -5.73 37.45 -13.99
N THR A 580 -5.33 36.19 -13.95
CA THR A 580 -4.04 35.74 -13.35
C THR A 580 -2.79 36.31 -14.06
N LYS A 581 -2.94 36.76 -15.32
CA LYS A 581 -1.92 37.59 -16.00
C LYS A 581 -1.58 38.84 -15.19
N GLU A 582 -2.56 39.47 -14.55
CA GLU A 582 -2.34 40.63 -13.70
C GLU A 582 -1.74 40.25 -12.33
N ILE A 583 -2.05 39.07 -11.77
CA ILE A 583 -1.41 38.59 -10.53
C ILE A 583 0.08 38.30 -10.75
N GLN A 584 0.45 37.72 -11.90
CA GLN A 584 1.87 37.59 -12.29
C GLN A 584 2.56 38.93 -12.45
N CYS A 585 1.86 39.97 -12.93
CA CYS A 585 2.40 41.34 -12.98
C CYS A 585 2.61 41.98 -11.59
N LEU A 586 1.93 41.50 -10.54
CA LEU A 586 2.08 42.01 -9.17
C LEU A 586 3.27 41.40 -8.42
N GLY A 587 3.75 40.23 -8.87
CA GLY A 587 4.88 39.52 -8.27
C GLY A 587 6.17 39.78 -9.04
N ARG A 588 7.30 39.78 -8.34
CA ARG A 588 8.61 39.75 -8.99
C ARG A 588 9.02 38.30 -9.17
N ILE A 589 9.53 37.96 -10.35
CA ILE A 589 10.19 36.67 -10.55
C ILE A 589 11.50 36.71 -9.77
N GLU A 590 11.58 35.89 -8.73
CA GLU A 590 12.72 35.81 -7.84
C GLU A 590 13.13 34.34 -7.68
N THR A 591 14.44 34.10 -7.58
CA THR A 591 14.98 32.83 -7.09
C THR A 591 15.13 32.92 -5.59
N ILE A 592 14.48 32.01 -4.87
CA ILE A 592 14.45 31.96 -3.40
C ILE A 592 14.87 30.58 -2.90
N HIS A 593 15.23 30.52 -1.62
CA HIS A 593 15.60 29.29 -0.92
C HIS A 593 14.59 29.01 0.19
N ILE A 594 13.99 27.83 0.18
CA ILE A 594 13.14 27.34 1.27
C ILE A 594 13.96 26.32 2.07
N ILE A 595 14.08 26.55 3.39
CA ILE A 595 14.88 25.72 4.30
C ILE A 595 14.05 24.84 5.21
#